data_AF-A0A520IFY4-F1
#
_entry.id   AF-A0A520IFY4-F1
#
_cell.length_a   1.000
_cell.length_b   1.000
_cell.length_c   1.000
_cell.angle_alpha   90.00
_cell.angle_beta   90.00
_cell.angle_gamma   90.00
#
_symmetry.space_group_name_H-M   'P 1'
#
loop_
_entity.id
_entity.type
_entity.pdbx_description
1 polymer ?
#
loop_
_entity_poly.entity_id
_entity_poly.type
_entity_poly.pdbx_seq_one_letter_code
_entity_poly.pdbx_strand_id
1 'polypeptide(L)'
;MTQASDIVAELDRLYRASVERLQAALTTYITTGQPPARESRSDGSFAYPEIRLHYRGGDDRPVPPRSFGRLVSEGAYAISVTKPAIFADYLTEQLTLLIEDYDVTVEAVPGRQEIPFPYVIDPGHALSLDAVTATDLSRHFPATELAHIGDEIADGRYAVLNGGPRPLALFDGLRTDFSLARLRHYT
;
A
#
# COMPACT_ATOMS: atom_id res chain seq x y z
N MET A 1 -6.90 -18.63 -13.85
CA MET A 1 -6.58 -17.57 -12.88
C MET A 1 -6.92 -18.11 -11.50
N THR A 2 -6.04 -17.93 -10.52
CA THR A 2 -6.28 -18.33 -9.13
C THR A 2 -6.95 -17.17 -8.38
N GLN A 3 -7.62 -17.47 -7.27
CA GLN A 3 -8.18 -16.43 -6.40
C GLN A 3 -7.09 -15.40 -5.98
N ALA A 4 -5.87 -15.87 -5.71
CA ALA A 4 -4.74 -15.00 -5.39
C ALA A 4 -4.39 -14.05 -6.55
N SER A 5 -4.31 -14.54 -7.78
CA SER A 5 -4.01 -13.68 -8.94
C SER A 5 -5.10 -12.64 -9.20
N ASP A 6 -6.37 -12.97 -8.92
CA ASP A 6 -7.48 -12.04 -9.08
C ASP A 6 -7.43 -10.91 -8.02
N ILE A 7 -7.07 -11.25 -6.78
CA ILE A 7 -6.84 -10.27 -5.70
C ILE A 7 -5.69 -9.32 -6.07
N VAL A 8 -4.59 -9.85 -6.60
CA VAL A 8 -3.43 -9.03 -7.04
C VAL A 8 -3.81 -8.11 -8.19
N ALA A 9 -4.60 -8.59 -9.16
CA ALA A 9 -5.10 -7.76 -10.25
C ALA A 9 -5.99 -6.61 -9.73
N GLU A 10 -6.84 -6.88 -8.73
CA GLU A 10 -7.68 -5.85 -8.12
C GLU A 10 -6.86 -4.82 -7.32
N LEU A 11 -5.83 -5.27 -6.58
CA LEU A 11 -4.87 -4.35 -5.93
C LEU A 11 -4.23 -3.43 -6.97
N ASP A 12 -3.76 -3.98 -8.09
CA ASP A 12 -3.12 -3.19 -9.15
C ASP A 12 -4.10 -2.17 -9.75
N ARG A 13 -5.34 -2.59 -10.03
CA ARG A 13 -6.39 -1.71 -10.54
C ARG A 13 -6.67 -0.54 -9.58
N LEU A 14 -6.79 -0.83 -8.28
CA LEU A 14 -7.02 0.17 -7.24
C LEU A 14 -5.82 1.12 -7.10
N TYR A 15 -4.60 0.58 -7.06
CA TYR A 15 -3.36 1.37 -6.98
C TYR A 15 -3.23 2.31 -8.18
N ARG A 16 -3.37 1.79 -9.40
CA ARG A 16 -3.29 2.59 -10.62
C ARG A 16 -4.32 3.69 -10.64
N ALA A 17 -5.55 3.41 -10.23
CA ALA A 17 -6.60 4.43 -10.17
C ALA A 17 -6.25 5.56 -9.17
N SER A 18 -5.66 5.25 -8.02
CA SER A 18 -5.19 6.27 -7.07
C SER A 18 -4.02 7.09 -7.63
N VAL A 19 -3.06 6.43 -8.28
CA VAL A 19 -1.92 7.10 -8.94
C VAL A 19 -2.41 8.03 -10.05
N GLU A 20 -3.29 7.56 -10.93
CA GLU A 20 -3.84 8.34 -12.04
C GLU A 20 -4.62 9.57 -11.54
N ARG A 21 -5.44 9.42 -10.48
CA ARG A 21 -6.13 10.55 -9.83
C ARG A 21 -5.15 11.57 -9.25
N LEU A 22 -4.11 11.11 -8.56
CA LEU A 22 -3.11 11.99 -7.95
C LEU A 22 -2.29 12.73 -9.02
N GLN A 23 -1.88 12.04 -10.10
CA GLN A 23 -1.21 12.65 -11.25
C GLN A 23 -2.08 13.70 -11.94
N ALA A 24 -3.36 13.40 -12.18
CA ALA A 24 -4.29 14.34 -12.78
C ALA A 24 -4.49 15.60 -11.91
N ALA A 25 -4.59 15.42 -10.59
CA ALA A 25 -4.69 16.53 -9.65
C ALA A 25 -3.42 17.39 -9.61
N LEU A 26 -2.24 16.76 -9.62
CA LEU A 26 -0.96 17.46 -9.73
C LEU A 26 -0.87 18.28 -11.02
N THR A 27 -1.20 17.68 -12.16
CA THR A 27 -1.20 18.38 -13.46
C THR A 27 -2.17 19.55 -13.46
N THR A 28 -3.37 19.40 -12.88
CA THR A 28 -4.35 20.50 -12.75
C THR A 28 -3.79 21.64 -11.91
N TYR A 29 -3.19 21.33 -10.76
CA TYR A 29 -2.61 22.34 -9.87
C TYR A 29 -1.43 23.08 -10.54
N ILE A 30 -0.53 22.36 -11.20
CA ILE A 30 0.64 22.95 -11.86
C ILE A 30 0.22 23.87 -13.02
N THR A 31 -0.82 23.50 -13.77
CA THR A 31 -1.25 24.26 -14.96
C THR A 31 -2.19 25.42 -14.65
N THR A 32 -3.02 25.29 -13.61
CA THR A 32 -4.10 26.26 -13.32
C THR A 32 -4.00 26.93 -11.95
N GLY A 33 -3.17 26.41 -11.04
CA GLY A 33 -3.13 26.81 -9.64
C GLY A 33 -4.30 26.29 -8.79
N GLN A 34 -5.23 25.51 -9.36
CA GLN A 34 -6.39 24.99 -8.63
C GLN A 34 -6.01 23.74 -7.81
N PRO A 35 -6.11 23.77 -6.46
CA PRO A 35 -5.80 22.60 -5.64
C PRO A 35 -6.91 21.55 -5.71
N PRO A 36 -6.62 20.27 -5.39
CA PRO A 36 -7.65 19.24 -5.29
C PRO A 36 -8.67 19.58 -4.19
N ALA A 37 -9.88 19.04 -4.32
CA ALA A 37 -10.88 19.11 -3.26
C ALA A 37 -10.33 18.48 -1.97
N ARG A 38 -10.58 19.11 -0.81
CA ARG A 38 -9.99 18.69 0.47
C ARG A 38 -10.43 17.28 0.87
N GLU A 39 -11.62 16.88 0.46
CA GLU A 39 -12.22 15.58 0.70
C GLU A 39 -11.42 14.45 0.04
N SER A 40 -10.76 14.73 -1.10
CA SER A 40 -9.90 13.76 -1.80
C SER A 40 -8.73 13.27 -0.94
N ARG A 41 -8.37 14.03 0.11
CA ARG A 41 -7.32 13.66 1.07
C ARG A 41 -7.80 12.64 2.12
N SER A 42 -9.10 12.54 2.37
CA SER A 42 -9.67 11.72 3.45
C SER A 42 -10.56 10.58 2.97
N ASP A 43 -11.09 10.66 1.75
CA ASP A 43 -12.00 9.66 1.17
C ASP A 43 -11.30 8.42 0.57
N GLY A 44 -9.96 8.43 0.52
CA GLY A 44 -9.14 7.37 -0.06
C GLY A 44 -8.81 7.56 -1.54
N SER A 45 -9.15 8.70 -2.14
CA SER A 45 -8.88 8.99 -3.56
C SER A 45 -7.40 8.89 -3.92
N PHE A 46 -6.51 9.29 -3.01
CA PHE A 46 -5.06 9.20 -3.20
C PHE A 46 -4.41 8.09 -2.38
N ALA A 47 -5.19 7.13 -1.87
CA ALA A 47 -4.67 6.11 -0.96
C ALA A 47 -4.10 4.90 -1.68
N TYR A 48 -3.12 4.26 -1.03
CA TYR A 48 -2.72 2.89 -1.34
C TYR A 48 -3.92 1.95 -1.22
N PRO A 49 -4.03 0.90 -2.06
CA PRO A 49 -4.93 -0.21 -1.76
C PRO A 49 -4.43 -0.99 -0.53
N GLU A 50 -5.31 -1.79 0.03
CA GLU A 50 -5.05 -2.60 1.21
C GLU A 50 -5.49 -4.05 0.95
N ILE A 51 -4.67 -5.00 1.40
CA ILE A 51 -5.10 -6.38 1.56
C ILE A 51 -5.73 -6.49 2.94
N ARG A 52 -6.96 -7.00 3.00
CA ARG A 52 -7.61 -7.42 4.25
C ARG A 52 -7.76 -8.91 4.27
N LEU A 53 -7.24 -9.54 5.31
CA LEU A 53 -7.35 -10.97 5.53
C LEU A 53 -8.04 -11.20 6.87
N HIS A 54 -9.06 -12.04 6.90
CA HIS A 54 -9.66 -12.51 8.14
C HIS A 54 -9.43 -14.01 8.28
N TYR A 55 -8.70 -14.40 9.33
CA TYR A 55 -8.44 -15.79 9.67
C TYR A 55 -9.45 -16.25 10.71
N ARG A 56 -10.28 -17.25 10.36
CA ARG A 56 -11.33 -17.75 11.26
C ARG A 56 -10.83 -18.64 12.40
N GLY A 57 -9.60 -19.13 12.32
CA GLY A 57 -9.10 -20.14 13.26
C GLY A 57 -9.55 -21.55 12.90
N GLY A 58 -9.25 -22.51 13.78
CA GLY A 58 -9.62 -23.92 13.64
C GLY A 58 -8.52 -24.88 14.08
N ASP A 59 -8.91 -25.96 14.76
CA ASP A 59 -7.99 -26.89 15.44
C ASP A 59 -7.39 -27.99 14.54
N ASP A 60 -7.85 -28.11 13.29
CA ASP A 60 -7.71 -29.36 12.51
C ASP A 60 -6.76 -29.30 11.32
N ARG A 61 -6.08 -28.16 11.08
CA ARG A 61 -5.08 -28.06 10.00
C ARG A 61 -3.65 -28.09 10.55
N PRO A 62 -2.83 -29.09 10.17
CA PRO A 62 -1.45 -29.15 10.60
C PRO A 62 -0.70 -27.91 10.11
N VAL A 63 0.06 -27.28 11.00
CA VAL A 63 0.87 -26.11 10.65
C VAL A 63 1.88 -26.51 9.57
N PRO A 64 1.91 -25.83 8.42
CA PRO A 64 2.84 -26.18 7.35
C PRO A 64 4.30 -26.07 7.80
N PRO A 65 5.20 -26.98 7.37
CA PRO A 65 6.61 -27.04 7.80
C PRO A 65 7.48 -25.98 7.09
N ARG A 66 7.03 -24.73 7.08
CA ARG A 66 7.73 -23.58 6.50
C ARG A 66 7.91 -22.47 7.53
N SER A 67 8.91 -21.61 7.31
CA SER A 67 9.23 -20.48 8.19
C SER A 67 8.39 -19.22 7.92
N PHE A 68 7.68 -19.15 6.78
CA PHE A 68 6.89 -18.01 6.32
C PHE A 68 5.47 -18.41 5.92
N GLY A 69 4.62 -17.45 5.55
CA GLY A 69 3.24 -17.72 5.13
C GLY A 69 2.43 -18.43 6.22
N ARG A 70 2.57 -17.98 7.47
CA ARG A 70 1.94 -18.58 8.66
C ARG A 70 1.10 -17.56 9.40
N LEU A 71 -0.06 -18.00 9.86
CA LEU A 71 -0.95 -17.24 10.72
C LEU A 71 -0.94 -17.85 12.12
N VAL A 72 -0.69 -17.00 13.13
CA VAL A 72 -0.49 -17.43 14.53
C VAL A 72 -1.78 -17.36 15.34
N SER A 73 -2.68 -16.41 15.03
CA SER A 73 -3.88 -16.18 15.82
C SER A 73 -5.06 -15.78 14.94
N GLU A 74 -6.23 -16.33 15.22
CA GLU A 74 -7.48 -15.94 14.56
C GLU A 74 -7.76 -14.44 14.67
N GLY A 75 -8.35 -13.86 13.64
CA GLY A 75 -8.74 -12.46 13.58
C GLY A 75 -8.31 -11.77 12.29
N ALA A 76 -8.38 -10.44 12.32
CA ALA A 76 -8.11 -9.60 11.17
C ALA A 76 -6.62 -9.28 11.01
N TYR A 77 -6.18 -9.29 9.76
CA TYR A 77 -4.87 -8.86 9.30
C TYR A 77 -5.04 -7.88 8.15
N ALA A 78 -4.20 -6.86 8.09
CA ALA A 78 -4.23 -5.89 7.00
C ALA A 78 -2.82 -5.39 6.66
N ILE A 79 -2.64 -4.97 5.41
CA ILE A 79 -1.45 -4.23 5.00
C ILE A 79 -1.76 -3.39 3.74
N SER A 80 -1.26 -2.15 3.69
CA SER A 80 -1.28 -1.37 2.47
C SER A 80 -0.24 -1.86 1.48
N VAL A 81 -0.53 -1.78 0.18
CA VAL A 81 0.33 -2.31 -0.89
C VAL A 81 0.63 -1.23 -1.90
N THR A 82 1.92 -1.11 -2.27
CA THR A 82 2.36 -0.26 -3.39
C THR A 82 2.85 -1.12 -4.54
N LYS A 83 2.78 -0.56 -5.76
CA LYS A 83 3.23 -1.17 -7.03
C LYS A 83 2.87 -2.66 -7.17
N PRO A 84 1.59 -3.06 -7.08
CA PRO A 84 1.21 -4.48 -7.05
C PRO A 84 1.71 -5.26 -8.27
N ALA A 85 1.73 -4.65 -9.46
CA ALA A 85 2.32 -5.25 -10.66
C ALA A 85 3.81 -5.63 -10.52
N ILE A 86 4.63 -4.86 -9.79
CA ILE A 86 6.05 -5.16 -9.57
C ILE A 86 6.20 -6.36 -8.63
N PHE A 87 5.32 -6.47 -7.63
CA PHE A 87 5.34 -7.53 -6.63
C PHE A 87 4.37 -8.67 -6.95
N ALA A 88 3.86 -8.76 -8.17
CA ALA A 88 2.72 -9.63 -8.50
C ALA A 88 3.00 -11.11 -8.21
N ASP A 89 4.19 -11.59 -8.58
CA ASP A 89 4.59 -12.98 -8.34
C ASP A 89 4.69 -13.28 -6.83
N TYR A 90 5.36 -12.39 -6.08
CA TYR A 90 5.48 -12.49 -4.62
C TYR A 90 4.12 -12.49 -3.93
N LEU A 91 3.26 -11.53 -4.25
CA LEU A 91 1.93 -11.40 -3.63
C LEU A 91 1.06 -12.62 -3.97
N THR A 92 1.10 -13.08 -5.23
CA THR A 92 0.33 -14.24 -5.66
C THR A 92 0.79 -15.50 -4.93
N GLU A 93 2.09 -15.72 -4.80
CA GLU A 93 2.65 -16.86 -4.05
C GLU A 93 2.21 -16.82 -2.58
N GLN A 94 2.44 -15.70 -1.89
CA GLN A 94 2.14 -15.60 -0.45
C GLN A 94 0.64 -15.73 -0.18
N LEU A 95 -0.21 -15.10 -0.99
CA LEU A 95 -1.66 -15.23 -0.85
C LEU A 95 -2.14 -16.66 -1.14
N THR A 96 -1.55 -17.34 -2.13
CA THR A 96 -1.89 -18.73 -2.43
C THR A 96 -1.60 -19.63 -1.24
N LEU A 97 -0.41 -19.52 -0.63
CA LEU A 97 -0.05 -20.28 0.58
C LEU A 97 -1.03 -20.04 1.74
N LEU A 98 -1.48 -18.80 1.93
CA LEU A 98 -2.41 -18.48 3.01
C LEU A 98 -3.82 -19.02 2.74
N ILE A 99 -4.31 -18.89 1.49
CA ILE A 99 -5.64 -19.34 1.08
C ILE A 99 -5.75 -20.86 1.11
N GLU A 100 -4.71 -21.58 0.68
CA GLU A 100 -4.73 -23.04 0.63
C GLU A 100 -4.64 -23.65 2.04
N ASP A 101 -3.77 -23.12 2.89
CA ASP A 101 -3.46 -23.75 4.17
C ASP A 101 -4.35 -23.30 5.33
N TYR A 102 -4.98 -22.12 5.25
CA TYR A 102 -5.78 -21.57 6.35
C TYR A 102 -7.23 -21.31 5.93
N ASP A 103 -8.17 -21.35 6.89
CA ASP A 103 -9.55 -20.87 6.67
C ASP A 103 -9.58 -19.34 6.72
N VAL A 104 -9.26 -18.73 5.58
CA VAL A 104 -9.15 -17.28 5.43
C VAL A 104 -10.09 -16.73 4.37
N THR A 105 -10.59 -15.52 4.63
CA THR A 105 -11.17 -14.66 3.59
C THR A 105 -10.20 -13.55 3.29
N VAL A 106 -9.91 -13.30 2.01
CA VAL A 106 -8.94 -12.28 1.57
C VAL A 106 -9.60 -11.35 0.57
N GLU A 107 -9.46 -10.05 0.79
CA GLU A 107 -10.03 -8.99 -0.05
C GLU A 107 -8.99 -7.93 -0.38
N ALA A 108 -9.06 -7.41 -1.60
CA ALA A 108 -8.39 -6.18 -2.02
C ALA A 108 -9.39 -5.02 -1.89
N VAL A 109 -9.04 -3.98 -1.12
CA VAL A 109 -9.94 -2.85 -0.86
C VAL A 109 -9.22 -1.51 -1.02
N PRO A 110 -9.95 -0.40 -1.28
CA PRO A 110 -9.37 0.93 -1.18
C PRO A 110 -8.90 1.20 0.26
N GLY A 111 -7.66 1.63 0.42
CA GLY A 111 -7.11 1.99 1.73
C GLY A 111 -7.45 3.40 2.17
N ARG A 112 -6.74 3.87 3.20
CA ARG A 112 -6.84 5.23 3.76
C ARG A 112 -5.49 5.95 3.85
N GLN A 113 -4.38 5.21 3.80
CA GLN A 113 -3.03 5.76 3.81
C GLN A 113 -2.73 6.38 2.45
N GLU A 114 -2.53 7.69 2.40
CA GLU A 114 -2.27 8.42 1.17
C GLU A 114 -0.91 8.08 0.58
N ILE A 115 -0.82 8.06 -0.75
CA ILE A 115 0.42 7.91 -1.53
C ILE A 115 1.09 9.29 -1.59
N PRO A 116 2.31 9.47 -1.07
CA PRO A 116 3.03 10.72 -1.25
C PRO A 116 3.25 11.06 -2.72
N PHE A 117 3.00 12.32 -3.07
CA PHE A 117 3.16 12.83 -4.43
C PHE A 117 4.54 12.55 -5.05
N PRO A 118 5.67 12.54 -4.30
CA PRO A 118 6.98 12.25 -4.89
C PRO A 118 7.08 10.84 -5.51
N TYR A 119 6.24 9.88 -5.09
CA TYR A 119 6.29 8.50 -5.58
C TYR A 119 5.44 8.25 -6.83
N VAL A 120 4.62 9.24 -7.24
CA VAL A 120 3.80 9.15 -8.45
C VAL A 120 4.27 10.07 -9.57
N ILE A 121 5.23 10.96 -9.31
CA ILE A 121 5.84 11.80 -10.34
C ILE A 121 6.83 10.92 -11.12
N ASP A 122 6.47 10.63 -12.37
CA ASP A 122 7.41 10.01 -13.32
C ASP A 122 8.47 11.06 -13.72
N PRO A 123 9.77 10.68 -13.87
CA PRO A 123 10.76 11.53 -14.54
C PRO A 123 10.28 12.14 -15.87
N GLY A 124 9.43 11.45 -16.63
CA GLY A 124 8.82 11.97 -17.87
C GLY A 124 7.66 12.96 -17.65
N HIS A 125 7.10 12.99 -16.43
CA HIS A 125 6.07 13.93 -15.97
C HIS A 125 6.67 15.16 -15.28
N ALA A 126 7.97 15.39 -15.44
CA ALA A 126 8.69 16.62 -15.09
C ALA A 126 8.25 17.83 -15.92
N LEU A 127 6.94 17.96 -16.16
CA LEU A 127 6.28 19.14 -16.65
C LEU A 127 6.50 20.25 -15.62
N SER A 128 7.52 21.07 -15.85
CA SER A 128 7.74 22.39 -15.25
C SER A 128 7.54 22.48 -13.73
N LEU A 129 8.19 21.61 -12.96
CA LEU A 129 8.39 21.84 -11.53
C LEU A 129 9.21 23.13 -11.25
N ASP A 130 9.80 23.75 -12.29
CA ASP A 130 10.41 25.08 -12.21
C ASP A 130 9.41 26.17 -11.77
N ALA A 131 8.11 25.96 -11.97
CA ALA A 131 7.06 26.92 -11.61
C ALA A 131 6.52 26.77 -10.18
N VAL A 132 6.65 25.58 -9.57
CA VAL A 132 6.01 25.26 -8.27
C VAL A 132 6.99 24.48 -7.38
N THR A 133 7.28 25.03 -6.20
CA THR A 133 8.20 24.38 -5.25
C THR A 133 7.56 23.16 -4.58
N ALA A 134 8.39 22.19 -4.18
CA ALA A 134 7.92 21.03 -3.39
C ALA A 134 7.23 21.44 -2.07
N THR A 135 7.67 22.55 -1.47
CA THR A 135 7.05 23.16 -0.28
C THR A 135 5.63 23.64 -0.53
N ASP A 136 5.33 24.06 -1.76
CA ASP A 136 3.99 24.54 -2.12
C ASP A 136 3.08 23.35 -2.43
N LEU A 137 3.60 22.32 -3.11
CA LEU A 137 2.89 21.06 -3.33
C LEU A 137 2.51 20.37 -2.00
N SER A 138 3.41 20.34 -1.00
CA SER A 138 3.13 19.69 0.28
C SER A 138 2.00 20.33 1.09
N ARG A 139 1.58 21.56 0.75
CA ARG A 139 0.42 22.21 1.37
C ARG A 139 -0.91 21.61 0.92
N HIS A 140 -0.94 21.06 -0.30
CA HIS A 140 -2.16 20.60 -0.95
C HIS A 140 -2.18 19.09 -1.19
N PHE A 141 -1.00 18.48 -1.34
CA PHE A 141 -0.84 17.07 -1.69
C PHE A 141 -0.21 16.27 -0.56
N PRO A 142 -0.40 14.93 -0.55
CA PRO A 142 0.25 14.07 0.44
C PRO A 142 1.76 14.12 0.26
N ALA A 143 2.50 14.45 1.32
CA ALA A 143 3.96 14.50 1.30
C ALA A 143 4.54 13.34 2.12
N THR A 144 5.81 13.03 1.88
CA THR A 144 6.51 12.01 2.66
C THR A 144 6.81 12.56 4.06
N GLU A 145 6.11 12.06 5.07
CA GLU A 145 6.37 12.38 6.48
C GLU A 145 7.16 11.24 7.13
N LEU A 146 8.43 11.52 7.47
CA LEU A 146 9.33 10.49 8.03
C LEU A 146 8.82 9.91 9.35
N ALA A 147 8.02 10.65 10.12
CA ALA A 147 7.40 10.17 11.35
C ALA A 147 6.42 9.00 11.12
N HIS A 148 5.94 8.82 9.88
CA HIS A 148 5.04 7.73 9.48
C HIS A 148 5.76 6.58 8.78
N ILE A 149 7.09 6.64 8.70
CA ILE A 149 7.92 5.64 8.04
C ILE A 149 8.79 4.98 9.10
N GLY A 150 8.42 3.76 9.47
CA GLY A 150 9.11 3.02 10.52
C GLY A 150 9.35 1.55 10.16
N ASP A 151 10.05 0.87 11.05
CA ASP A 151 10.37 -0.57 10.97
C ASP A 151 9.67 -1.36 12.08
N GLU A 152 8.67 -0.78 12.74
CA GLU A 152 8.08 -1.34 13.96
C GLU A 152 7.50 -2.73 13.72
N ILE A 153 6.96 -3.00 12.53
CA ILE A 153 6.46 -4.33 12.16
C ILE A 153 7.63 -5.32 12.02
N ALA A 154 8.67 -4.95 11.26
CA ALA A 154 9.85 -5.77 11.03
C ALA A 154 10.63 -6.05 12.33
N ASP A 155 10.69 -5.08 13.24
CA ASP A 155 11.31 -5.18 14.55
C ASP A 155 10.47 -5.98 15.56
N GLY A 156 9.23 -6.35 15.22
CA GLY A 156 8.30 -7.02 16.13
C GLY A 156 7.79 -6.11 17.27
N ARG A 157 7.86 -4.79 17.08
CA ARG A 157 7.45 -3.75 18.05
C ARG A 157 6.10 -3.13 17.73
N TYR A 158 5.47 -3.54 16.63
CA TYR A 158 4.15 -3.05 16.23
C TYR A 158 3.08 -3.49 17.23
N ALA A 159 2.54 -2.51 17.96
CA ALA A 159 1.44 -2.73 18.88
C ALA A 159 0.10 -2.53 18.14
N VAL A 160 -0.74 -3.55 18.15
CA VAL A 160 -2.11 -3.44 17.64
C VAL A 160 -2.91 -2.53 18.57
N LEU A 161 -3.25 -1.34 18.09
CA LEU A 161 -4.06 -0.39 18.83
C LEU A 161 -5.54 -0.79 18.77
N ASN A 162 -6.22 -0.78 19.91
CA ASN A 162 -7.69 -0.86 20.01
C ASN A 162 -8.35 -2.03 19.25
N GLY A 163 -7.70 -3.18 19.17
CA GLY A 163 -8.26 -4.35 18.44
C GLY A 163 -8.29 -4.18 16.92
N GLY A 164 -7.51 -3.26 16.37
CA GLY A 164 -7.32 -3.13 14.92
C GLY A 164 -6.70 -4.37 14.26
N PRO A 165 -6.62 -4.40 12.93
CA PRO A 165 -6.02 -5.53 12.23
C PRO A 165 -4.52 -5.67 12.56
N ARG A 166 -4.03 -6.90 12.64
CA ARG A 166 -2.60 -7.21 12.74
C ARG A 166 -1.90 -6.96 11.39
N PRO A 167 -0.60 -6.63 11.38
CA PRO A 167 0.12 -6.47 10.12
C PRO A 167 0.21 -7.81 9.37
N LEU A 168 -0.15 -7.81 8.08
CA LEU A 168 -0.08 -9.01 7.21
C LEU A 168 1.32 -9.22 6.59
N ALA A 169 2.10 -8.16 6.45
CA ALA A 169 3.46 -8.20 5.92
C ALA A 169 4.38 -7.29 6.74
N LEU A 170 5.69 -7.40 6.51
CA LEU A 170 6.71 -6.68 7.28
C LEU A 170 6.79 -5.19 6.96
N PHE A 171 6.42 -4.80 5.74
CA PHE A 171 6.48 -3.42 5.28
C PHE A 171 5.16 -3.05 4.62
N ASP A 172 4.66 -1.86 4.96
CA ASP A 172 3.49 -1.27 4.34
C ASP A 172 3.84 -0.59 3.00
N GLY A 173 2.83 -0.07 2.31
CA GLY A 173 3.01 0.57 0.99
C GLY A 173 3.95 1.78 1.06
N LEU A 174 3.81 2.61 2.09
CA LEU A 174 4.61 3.82 2.26
C LEU A 174 6.09 3.50 2.52
N ARG A 175 6.38 2.57 3.44
CA ARG A 175 7.76 2.16 3.74
C ARG A 175 8.42 1.49 2.55
N THR A 176 7.66 0.69 1.81
CA THR A 176 8.13 0.05 0.57
C THR A 176 8.51 1.10 -0.48
N ASP A 177 7.64 2.07 -0.75
CA ASP A 177 7.94 3.15 -1.72
C ASP A 177 9.17 3.97 -1.33
N PHE A 178 9.30 4.32 -0.06
CA PHE A 178 10.47 5.02 0.46
C PHE A 178 11.76 4.24 0.17
N SER A 179 11.74 2.94 0.46
CA SER A 179 12.89 2.05 0.27
C SER A 179 13.23 1.88 -1.21
N LEU A 180 12.23 1.73 -2.08
CA LEU A 180 12.43 1.66 -3.53
C LEU A 180 13.05 2.94 -4.11
N ALA A 181 12.58 4.11 -3.66
CA ALA A 181 13.14 5.39 -4.07
C ALA A 181 14.61 5.53 -3.64
N ARG A 182 14.95 5.04 -2.43
CA ARG A 182 16.33 5.04 -1.92
C ARG A 182 17.21 4.04 -2.66
N LEU A 183 16.72 2.84 -2.94
CA LEU A 183 17.45 1.85 -3.74
C LEU A 183 17.84 2.45 -5.10
N ARG A 184 16.88 3.01 -5.84
CA ARG A 184 17.13 3.68 -7.13
C ARG A 184 18.15 4.83 -7.04
N HIS A 185 18.24 5.52 -5.91
CA HIS A 185 19.22 6.60 -5.74
C HIS A 185 20.64 6.06 -5.50
N TYR A 186 20.78 4.90 -4.87
CA TYR A 186 22.07 4.34 -4.47
C TYR A 186 22.60 3.25 -5.42
N THR A 187 21.78 2.72 -6.31
CA THR A 187 22.14 1.70 -7.32
C THR A 187 21.96 2.23 -8.72
#